data_AF-A0A6N6MML2-F1
#
_entry.id   AF-A0A6N6MML2-F1
#
_cell.length_a   1.000
_cell.length_b   1.000
_cell.length_c   1.000
_cell.angle_alpha   90.00
_cell.angle_beta   90.00
_cell.angle_gamma   90.00
#
_symmetry.space_group_name_H-M   'P 1'
#
loop_
_entity.id
_entity.type
_entity.pdbx_description
1 polymer ?
#
loop_
_entity_poly.entity_id
_entity_poly.type
_entity_poly.pdbx_seq_one_letter_code
_entity_poly.pdbx_strand_id
1 'polypeptide(L)'
;MVISPRIALAAGLASIPSAGLAEPFVQSITIGHASFAACAFSVLDRTYPTRVRMTELRRSDPIRITLSDAMEMDVRRAGRGGTVEIRSAWSFGGEQFYAQRTWREIQGCLPAGP
;
A
#
# COMPACT_ATOMS: atom_id res chain seq x y z
N MET A 1 57.87 -17.76 12.93
CA MET A 1 57.08 -18.57 11.98
C MET A 1 55.68 -17.96 11.90
N VAL A 2 55.53 -16.88 11.13
CA VAL A 2 54.86 -16.76 9.79
C VAL A 2 53.35 -17.07 9.81
N ILE A 3 52.59 -16.13 9.17
CA ILE A 3 51.32 -16.24 8.43
C ILE A 3 50.06 -15.62 9.09
N SER A 4 49.87 -14.31 8.84
CA SER A 4 48.57 -13.72 8.43
C SER A 4 48.33 -14.03 6.93
N PRO A 5 47.19 -13.70 6.28
CA PRO A 5 45.78 -13.55 6.70
C PRO A 5 44.82 -14.39 5.80
N ARG A 6 43.54 -14.58 6.14
CA ARG A 6 42.51 -14.87 5.11
C ARG A 6 41.18 -14.17 5.42
N ILE A 7 40.99 -13.11 4.67
CA ILE A 7 39.75 -12.42 4.36
C ILE A 7 38.80 -13.39 3.63
N ALA A 8 37.53 -13.40 4.02
CA ALA A 8 36.40 -13.78 3.17
C ALA A 8 35.27 -12.82 3.54
N LEU A 9 35.17 -11.65 2.90
CA LEU A 9 34.33 -11.42 1.71
C LEU A 9 33.10 -12.34 1.67
N ALA A 10 32.11 -12.05 2.50
CA ALA A 10 30.73 -12.37 2.17
C ALA A 10 30.14 -11.14 1.48
N ALA A 11 29.94 -11.28 0.17
CA ALA A 11 29.38 -10.27 -0.71
C ALA A 11 28.04 -9.75 -0.16
N GLY A 12 28.05 -8.50 0.31
CA GLY A 12 26.83 -7.71 0.45
C GLY A 12 26.20 -7.63 -0.92
N LEU A 13 25.04 -8.28 -1.05
CA LEU A 13 24.26 -8.37 -2.27
C LEU A 13 24.19 -7.00 -2.94
N ALA A 14 24.67 -6.98 -4.18
CA ALA A 14 24.52 -5.86 -5.08
C ALA A 14 23.08 -5.34 -5.01
N SER A 15 22.91 -4.09 -4.61
CA SER A 15 21.70 -3.33 -4.85
C SER A 15 21.55 -3.24 -6.36
N ILE A 16 20.81 -4.19 -6.94
CA ILE A 16 20.39 -4.12 -8.33
C ILE A 16 19.49 -2.88 -8.39
N PRO A 17 19.82 -1.84 -9.19
CA PRO A 17 18.87 -0.78 -9.46
C PRO A 17 17.73 -1.42 -10.24
N SER A 18 16.70 -1.83 -9.52
CA SER A 18 15.46 -2.30 -10.13
C SER A 18 14.94 -1.10 -10.92
N ALA A 19 14.82 -1.27 -12.24
CA ALA A 19 14.21 -0.28 -13.11
C ALA A 19 12.90 0.18 -12.46
N GLY A 20 12.78 1.50 -12.24
CA GLY A 20 11.77 2.12 -11.38
C GLY A 20 10.34 1.77 -11.76
N LEU A 21 9.87 0.64 -11.24
CA LEU A 21 8.46 0.38 -10.99
C LEU A 21 8.16 1.14 -9.71
N ALA A 22 7.32 2.18 -9.80
CA ALA A 22 6.91 2.97 -8.66
C ALA A 22 6.53 2.04 -7.49
N GLU A 23 7.24 2.14 -6.37
CA GLU A 23 7.00 1.23 -5.25
C GLU A 23 5.59 1.45 -4.68
N PRO A 24 4.85 0.37 -4.35
CA PRO A 24 3.54 0.50 -3.75
C PRO A 24 3.63 1.13 -2.35
N PHE A 25 2.69 2.02 -2.03
CA PHE A 25 2.55 2.55 -0.67
C PHE A 25 1.85 1.52 0.21
N VAL A 26 2.54 0.96 1.20
CA VAL A 26 1.99 -0.09 2.07
C VAL A 26 1.87 0.44 3.50
N GLN A 27 0.70 0.25 4.12
CA GLN A 27 0.43 0.61 5.51
C GLN A 27 -0.28 -0.51 6.26
N SER A 28 0.02 -0.63 7.55
CA SER A 28 -0.66 -1.55 8.46
C SER A 28 -1.77 -0.84 9.21
N ILE A 29 -2.92 -1.51 9.36
CA ILE A 29 -4.08 -1.02 10.09
C ILE A 29 -4.49 -2.01 11.18
N THR A 30 -4.97 -1.51 12.31
CA THR A 30 -5.38 -2.32 13.46
C THR A 30 -6.86 -2.69 13.46
N ILE A 31 -7.65 -2.07 12.57
CA ILE A 31 -9.07 -2.33 12.37
C ILE A 31 -9.28 -3.43 11.32
N GLY A 32 -10.43 -4.10 11.37
CA GLY A 32 -10.80 -5.11 10.37
C GLY A 32 -10.79 -4.55 8.94
N HIS A 33 -10.05 -5.23 8.05
CA HIS A 33 -9.91 -4.91 6.62
C HIS A 33 -11.24 -4.55 5.92
N ALA A 34 -12.33 -5.30 6.17
CA ALA A 34 -13.64 -5.03 5.58
C ALA A 34 -14.27 -3.73 6.06
N SER A 35 -14.22 -3.46 7.37
CA SER A 35 -14.72 -2.20 7.95
C SER A 35 -13.92 -1.01 7.45
N PHE A 36 -12.59 -1.15 7.37
CA PHE A 36 -11.74 -0.11 6.79
C PHE A 36 -12.04 0.14 5.32
N ALA A 37 -12.14 -0.92 4.50
CA ALA A 37 -12.45 -0.79 3.08
C ALA A 37 -13.80 -0.12 2.85
N ALA A 38 -14.83 -0.48 3.61
CA ALA A 38 -16.14 0.15 3.51
C ALA A 38 -16.10 1.65 3.85
N CYS A 39 -15.36 2.04 4.90
CA CYS A 39 -15.16 3.46 5.24
C CYS A 39 -14.36 4.20 4.17
N ALA A 40 -13.23 3.62 3.73
CA ALA A 40 -12.37 4.21 2.72
C ALA A 40 -13.11 4.40 1.39
N PHE A 41 -13.89 3.42 0.95
CA PHE A 41 -14.76 3.54 -0.21
C PHE A 41 -15.77 4.69 -0.05
N SER A 42 -16.44 4.79 1.09
CA SER A 42 -17.41 5.86 1.37
C SER A 42 -16.77 7.26 1.33
N VAL A 43 -15.58 7.43 1.90
CA VAL A 43 -14.85 8.69 1.87
C VAL A 43 -14.42 9.06 0.45
N LEU A 44 -13.88 8.09 -0.29
CA LEU A 44 -13.42 8.31 -1.65
C LEU A 44 -14.58 8.55 -2.61
N ASP A 45 -15.71 7.85 -2.47
CA ASP A 45 -16.90 8.05 -3.31
C ASP A 45 -17.53 9.43 -3.08
N ARG A 46 -17.50 9.96 -1.84
CA ARG A 46 -17.90 11.35 -1.57
C ARG A 46 -16.96 12.37 -2.20
N THR A 47 -15.65 12.10 -2.19
CA THR A 47 -14.64 13.02 -2.73
C THR A 47 -14.59 12.97 -4.26
N TYR A 48 -14.76 11.79 -4.84
CA TYR A 48 -14.64 11.51 -6.28
C TYR A 48 -15.86 10.70 -6.78
N PRO A 49 -17.07 11.29 -6.75
CA PRO A 49 -18.29 10.58 -7.09
C PRO A 49 -18.20 9.99 -8.49
N THR A 50 -18.74 8.78 -8.66
CA THR A 50 -18.77 8.00 -9.92
C THR A 50 -17.43 7.46 -10.42
N ARG A 51 -16.30 7.89 -9.84
CA ARG A 51 -14.94 7.45 -10.24
C ARG A 51 -14.40 6.29 -9.40
N VAL A 52 -15.01 6.04 -8.26
CA VAL A 52 -14.60 4.97 -7.33
C VAL A 52 -15.40 3.71 -7.60
N ARG A 53 -14.73 2.56 -7.58
CA ARG A 53 -15.34 1.25 -7.62
C ARG A 53 -14.75 0.39 -6.52
N MET A 54 -15.61 -0.32 -5.79
CA MET A 54 -15.19 -1.36 -4.86
C MET A 54 -15.52 -2.72 -5.47
N THR A 55 -14.51 -3.56 -5.59
CA THR A 55 -14.63 -4.93 -6.07
C THR A 55 -14.24 -5.87 -4.95
N GLU A 56 -15.20 -6.64 -4.46
CA GLU A 56 -14.92 -7.76 -3.56
C GLU A 56 -14.52 -8.97 -4.40
N LEU A 57 -13.24 -9.32 -4.36
CA LEU A 57 -12.73 -10.49 -5.06
C LEU A 57 -13.11 -11.73 -4.24
N ARG A 58 -14.20 -12.40 -4.61
CA ARG A 58 -14.58 -13.78 -4.21
C ARG A 58 -14.38 -14.11 -2.71
N ARG A 59 -15.27 -13.63 -1.83
CA ARG A 59 -15.41 -14.03 -0.40
C ARG A 59 -14.19 -13.92 0.54
N SER A 60 -13.00 -13.55 0.06
CA SER A 60 -11.82 -13.34 0.90
C SER A 60 -10.80 -12.53 0.11
N ASP A 61 -10.42 -11.39 0.68
CA ASP A 61 -9.06 -10.86 0.63
C ASP A 61 -8.23 -10.96 -0.68
N PRO A 62 -7.83 -9.85 -1.33
CA PRO A 62 -8.05 -8.43 -0.98
C PRO A 62 -9.44 -7.90 -1.35
N ILE A 63 -9.92 -6.91 -0.60
CA ILE A 63 -10.96 -5.99 -1.08
C ILE A 63 -10.26 -4.90 -1.90
N ARG A 64 -10.65 -4.77 -3.17
CA ARG A 64 -10.04 -3.81 -4.08
C ARG A 64 -10.90 -2.57 -4.22
N ILE A 65 -10.29 -1.40 -4.10
CA ILE A 65 -10.90 -0.10 -4.36
C ILE A 65 -10.10 0.56 -5.47
N THR A 66 -10.76 0.89 -6.58
CA THR A 66 -10.13 1.50 -7.75
C THR A 66 -10.71 2.89 -7.95
N LEU A 67 -9.84 3.89 -8.17
CA LEU A 67 -10.20 5.25 -8.54
C LEU A 67 -9.80 5.49 -10.00
N SER A 68 -10.73 5.19 -10.91
CA SER A 68 -10.50 5.21 -12.36
C SER A 68 -9.14 4.58 -12.74
N ASP A 69 -8.47 5.08 -13.77
CA ASP A 69 -7.14 4.61 -14.18
C ASP A 69 -5.99 5.25 -13.38
N ALA A 70 -6.26 5.95 -12.28
CA ALA A 70 -5.26 6.73 -11.55
C ALA A 70 -4.69 5.99 -10.34
N MET A 71 -5.49 5.18 -9.66
CA MET A 71 -5.11 4.52 -8.41
C MET A 71 -5.88 3.23 -8.17
N GLU A 72 -5.17 2.24 -7.64
CA GLU A 72 -5.72 0.99 -7.13
C GLU A 72 -5.29 0.83 -5.67
N MET A 73 -6.23 0.46 -4.81
CA MET A 73 -5.99 0.16 -3.40
C MET A 73 -6.47 -1.24 -3.10
N ASP A 74 -5.57 -2.08 -2.60
CA ASP A 74 -5.85 -3.41 -2.09
C ASP A 74 -5.88 -3.36 -0.55
N VAL A 75 -7.02 -3.72 0.05
CA VAL A 75 -7.18 -3.83 1.50
C VAL A 75 -7.23 -5.29 1.88
N ARG A 76 -6.20 -5.73 2.60
CA ARG A 76 -5.97 -7.11 2.98
C ARG A 76 -6.13 -7.35 4.47
N ARG A 77 -6.48 -8.55 4.87
CA ARG A 77 -6.56 -9.04 6.24
C ARG A 77 -5.14 -9.38 6.70
N ALA A 78 -4.78 -8.84 7.87
CA ALA A 78 -3.49 -9.11 8.50
C ALA A 78 -3.71 -9.33 10.00
N GLY A 79 -3.72 -10.59 10.43
CA GLY A 79 -3.99 -10.96 11.82
C GLY A 79 -5.36 -10.45 12.29
N ARG A 80 -5.36 -9.64 13.36
CA ARG A 80 -6.59 -9.01 13.92
C ARG A 80 -7.01 -7.72 13.20
N GLY A 81 -6.17 -7.21 12.29
CA GLY A 81 -6.41 -5.96 11.55
C GLY A 81 -6.33 -6.17 10.04
N GLY A 82 -5.57 -5.30 9.36
CA GLY A 82 -5.39 -5.34 7.92
C GLY A 82 -4.07 -4.72 7.45
N THR A 83 -3.76 -4.97 6.18
CA THR A 83 -2.70 -4.28 5.44
C THR A 83 -3.34 -3.60 4.25
N VAL A 84 -3.02 -2.33 4.05
CA VAL A 84 -3.51 -1.52 2.95
C VAL A 84 -2.34 -1.28 2.01
N GLU A 85 -2.52 -1.63 0.76
CA GLU A 85 -1.56 -1.35 -0.30
C GLU A 85 -2.21 -0.40 -1.30
N ILE A 86 -1.58 0.74 -1.58
CA ILE A 86 -2.07 1.74 -2.54
C ILE A 86 -1.04 1.85 -3.66
N ARG A 87 -1.48 1.53 -4.87
CA ARG A 87 -0.73 1.63 -6.11
C ARG A 87 -1.28 2.79 -6.93
N SER A 88 -0.43 3.73 -7.34
CA SER A 88 -0.80 4.77 -8.30
C SER A 88 -0.35 4.36 -9.70
N ALA A 89 -1.25 4.46 -10.69
CA ALA A 89 -0.97 4.05 -12.06
C ALA A 89 0.06 4.93 -12.77
N TRP A 90 0.20 6.20 -12.35
CA TRP A 90 1.15 7.15 -12.91
C TRP A 90 1.83 7.98 -11.83
N SER A 91 3.14 7.78 -11.66
CA SER A 91 4.01 8.59 -10.81
C SER A 91 4.83 9.55 -11.66
N PHE A 92 4.18 10.49 -12.36
CA PHE A 92 4.88 11.61 -12.98
C PHE A 92 5.02 12.73 -11.93
N GLY A 93 6.10 12.73 -11.15
CA GLY A 93 6.40 13.82 -10.21
C GLY A 93 6.71 13.44 -8.76
N GLY A 94 7.30 12.27 -8.53
CA GLY A 94 7.70 11.83 -7.19
C GLY A 94 6.91 10.60 -6.78
N GLU A 95 7.65 9.54 -6.47
CA GLU A 95 7.09 8.27 -6.00
C GLU A 95 6.08 8.54 -4.88
N GLN A 96 4.86 8.02 -5.07
CA GLN A 96 3.81 7.92 -4.06
C GLN A 96 3.01 9.18 -3.68
N PHE A 97 3.12 10.33 -4.38
CA PHE A 97 2.31 11.52 -4.02
C PHE A 97 0.79 11.23 -3.98
N TYR A 98 0.26 10.56 -5.00
CA TYR A 98 -1.17 10.21 -5.06
C TYR A 98 -1.56 9.17 -4.02
N ALA A 99 -0.68 8.21 -3.73
CA ALA A 99 -0.92 7.19 -2.73
C ALA A 99 -0.94 7.77 -1.30
N GLN A 100 0.02 8.65 -0.97
CA GLN A 100 0.06 9.35 0.31
C GLN A 100 -1.11 10.32 0.48
N ARG A 101 -1.50 11.02 -0.58
CA ARG A 101 -2.69 11.87 -0.56
C ARG A 101 -3.94 11.04 -0.27
N THR A 102 -4.14 9.95 -1.01
CA THR A 102 -5.27 9.02 -0.81
C THR A 102 -5.28 8.50 0.62
N TRP A 103 -4.12 8.11 1.15
CA TRP A 103 -3.98 7.66 2.53
C TRP A 103 -4.47 8.71 3.52
N ARG A 104 -4.03 9.96 3.39
CA ARG A 104 -4.48 11.07 4.25
C ARG A 104 -5.99 11.30 4.19
N GLU A 105 -6.59 11.16 3.01
CA GLU A 105 -8.04 11.30 2.85
C GLU A 105 -8.80 10.21 3.64
N ILE A 106 -8.29 8.98 3.68
CA ILE A 106 -8.94 7.84 4.37
C ILE A 106 -8.43 7.57 5.78
N GLN A 107 -7.44 8.32 6.28
CA GLN A 107 -6.89 8.14 7.63
C GLN A 107 -7.93 8.28 8.74
N GLY A 108 -8.99 9.07 8.52
CA GLY A 108 -10.12 9.19 9.46
C GLY A 108 -10.94 7.90 9.64
N CYS A 109 -10.71 6.88 8.81
CA CYS A 109 -11.29 5.54 8.97
C CYS A 109 -10.57 4.68 10.00
N LEU A 110 -9.39 5.11 10.46
CA LEU A 110 -8.70 4.45 11.56
C LEU A 110 -9.39 4.83 12.87
N PRO A 111 -9.46 3.91 13.85
CA PRO A 111 -9.89 4.29 15.18
C PRO A 111 -9.00 5.43 15.70
N ALA A 112 -9.61 6.41 16.37
CA ALA A 112 -8.84 7.34 17.18
C ALA A 112 -7.92 6.51 18.09
N GLY A 113 -6.62 6.84 18.12
CA GLY A 113 -5.63 6.06 18.85
C GLY A 113 -6.00 5.89 20.34
N PRO A 114 -5.35 4.96 21.04
CA PRO A 114 -5.52 4.81 22.48
C PRO A 114 -5.23 6.11 23.24
#